data_AF-A0A7X6YQ91-F1
#
_entry.id   AF-A0A7X6YQ91-F1
#
_cell.length_a   1.000
_cell.length_b   1.000
_cell.length_c   1.000
_cell.angle_alpha   90.00
_cell.angle_beta   90.00
_cell.angle_gamma   90.00
#
_symmetry.space_group_name_H-M   'P 1'
#
loop_
_entity.id
_entity.type
_entity.pdbx_description
1 polymer ?
#
loop_
_entity_poly.entity_id
_entity_poly.type
_entity_poly.pdbx_seq_one_letter_code
_entity_poly.pdbx_strand_id
1 'polypeptide(L)'
;VIAGMTFALISALGLMFTHEIRLIFIFRAMGGVAAAFWVQISALYMNYNADNSTTAVGHLGFVNSAGIIAATFIGGQIIARFGYPQGFGLGAVFAAIGLLLCLLLPEDQAPSKEEAEAGLPVLEGLKLSLSDKGLIWGSFFAAVTQFLSYSGAQGFVPQYAANLGLSASQISIMVTINKAASLLAIVLVSQVLLRYFRLKQILTVSMLINTLLLFSIPLARNYLTLLIIMFFLGIVSTTQMTYFMDAATSHIPSKRRATGLGFFQAVYGIGMVVGPTVTGAVADLCSLSQAFLVTAFVGLAAVVLMIWKLPDRGAIRK
;
A
#
# COMPACT_ATOMS: atom_id res chain seq x y z
N VAL A 1 -19.40 4.27 4.92
CA VAL A 1 -18.89 4.48 3.54
C VAL A 1 -19.18 5.88 3.03
N ILE A 2 -20.44 6.36 3.10
CA ILE A 2 -20.84 7.73 2.70
C ILE A 2 -19.92 8.80 3.26
N ALA A 3 -19.70 8.82 4.58
CA ALA A 3 -18.80 9.79 5.23
C ALA A 3 -17.39 9.79 4.60
N GLY A 4 -16.82 8.60 4.33
CA GLY A 4 -15.51 8.48 3.68
C GLY A 4 -15.48 9.11 2.28
N MET A 5 -16.51 8.88 1.46
CA MET A 5 -16.63 9.51 0.14
C MET A 5 -16.82 11.03 0.23
N THR A 6 -17.58 11.51 1.21
CA THR A 6 -17.73 12.95 1.49
C THR A 6 -16.39 13.59 1.84
N PHE A 7 -15.60 12.98 2.74
CA PHE A 7 -14.27 13.47 3.09
C PHE A 7 -13.31 13.45 1.89
N ALA A 8 -13.40 12.44 1.02
CA ALA A 8 -12.62 12.39 -0.22
C ALA A 8 -12.97 13.55 -1.16
N LEU A 9 -14.26 13.84 -1.33
CA LEU A 9 -14.74 14.94 -2.16
C LEU A 9 -14.27 16.30 -1.62
N ILE A 10 -14.42 16.54 -0.32
CA ILE A 10 -13.97 17.79 0.31
C ILE A 10 -12.45 17.95 0.20
N SER A 11 -11.70 16.86 0.40
CA SER A 11 -10.24 16.85 0.25
C SER A 11 -9.81 17.25 -1.17
N ALA A 12 -10.42 16.64 -2.19
CA ALA A 12 -10.10 16.91 -3.60
C ALA A 12 -10.47 18.34 -4.03
N LEU A 13 -11.67 18.81 -3.67
CA LEU A 13 -12.10 20.18 -3.96
C LEU A 13 -11.22 21.21 -3.23
N GLY A 14 -10.91 20.95 -1.96
CA GLY A 14 -10.04 21.82 -1.18
C GLY A 14 -8.65 21.96 -1.80
N LEU A 15 -8.03 20.85 -2.20
CA LEU A 15 -6.72 20.85 -2.86
C LEU A 15 -6.73 21.47 -4.27
N MET A 16 -7.88 21.50 -4.95
CA MET A 16 -8.02 22.15 -6.26
C MET A 16 -7.89 23.68 -6.17
N PHE A 17 -8.45 24.30 -5.13
CA PHE A 17 -8.49 25.78 -5.03
C PHE A 17 -7.44 26.37 -4.08
N THR A 18 -6.88 25.56 -3.19
CA THR A 18 -6.01 26.04 -2.12
C THR A 18 -4.56 26.20 -2.57
N HIS A 19 -3.98 27.35 -2.23
CA HIS A 19 -2.55 27.64 -2.42
C HIS A 19 -1.82 27.84 -1.07
N GLU A 20 -2.58 27.86 0.03
CA GLU A 20 -2.14 28.01 1.41
C GLU A 20 -1.66 26.69 2.00
N ILE A 21 -0.41 26.63 2.48
CA ILE A 21 0.19 25.38 3.00
C ILE A 21 -0.59 24.78 4.17
N ARG A 22 -1.14 25.63 5.07
CA ARG A 22 -1.92 25.19 6.24
C ARG A 22 -3.19 24.47 5.82
N LEU A 23 -3.89 25.02 4.83
CA LEU A 23 -5.12 24.43 4.30
C LEU A 23 -4.82 23.15 3.51
N ILE A 24 -3.69 23.07 2.80
CA ILE A 24 -3.24 21.82 2.14
C ILE A 24 -3.11 20.69 3.18
N PHE A 25 -2.51 20.94 4.35
CA PHE A 25 -2.42 19.93 5.41
C PHE A 25 -3.80 19.48 5.91
N ILE A 26 -4.73 20.41 6.11
CA ILE A 26 -6.10 20.09 6.55
C ILE A 26 -6.81 19.23 5.51
N PHE A 27 -6.82 19.65 4.25
CA PHE A 27 -7.47 18.87 3.19
C PHE A 27 -6.78 17.52 2.98
N ARG A 28 -5.46 17.43 3.14
CA ARG A 28 -4.73 16.16 3.07
C ARG A 28 -5.11 15.23 4.23
N ALA A 29 -5.29 15.76 5.44
CA ALA A 29 -5.76 15.01 6.60
C ALA A 29 -7.18 14.46 6.39
N MET A 30 -8.08 15.25 5.78
CA MET A 30 -9.41 14.78 5.38
C MET A 30 -9.33 13.63 4.37
N GLY A 31 -8.39 13.68 3.43
CA GLY A 31 -8.11 12.55 2.52
C GLY A 31 -7.60 11.31 3.26
N GLY A 32 -6.86 11.49 4.37
CA GLY A 32 -6.47 10.41 5.28
C GLY A 32 -7.67 9.77 5.99
N VAL A 33 -8.61 10.59 6.49
CA VAL A 33 -9.87 10.11 7.06
C VAL A 33 -10.65 9.30 6.03
N ALA A 34 -10.76 9.79 4.79
CA ALA A 34 -11.40 9.06 3.70
C ALA A 34 -10.74 7.70 3.44
N ALA A 35 -9.41 7.64 3.45
CA ALA A 35 -8.66 6.39 3.26
C ALA A 35 -8.92 5.36 4.37
N ALA A 36 -9.20 5.80 5.60
CA ALA A 36 -9.53 4.89 6.70
C ALA A 36 -10.82 4.10 6.45
N PHE A 37 -11.74 4.61 5.61
CA PHE A 37 -12.99 3.92 5.25
C PHE A 37 -12.82 2.80 4.22
N TRP A 38 -11.63 2.62 3.66
CA TRP A 38 -11.32 1.58 2.68
C TRP A 38 -11.66 0.17 3.20
N VAL A 39 -11.34 -0.11 4.45
CA VAL A 39 -11.54 -1.43 5.07
C VAL A 39 -13.03 -1.75 5.18
N GLN A 40 -13.84 -0.75 5.53
CA GLN A 40 -15.28 -0.86 5.66
C GLN A 40 -15.96 -1.07 4.30
N ILE A 41 -15.46 -0.44 3.23
CA ILE A 41 -15.94 -0.71 1.86
C ILE A 41 -15.67 -2.16 1.47
N SER A 42 -14.46 -2.64 1.78
CA SER A 42 -14.07 -4.02 1.50
C SER A 42 -14.94 -5.01 2.29
N ALA A 43 -15.20 -4.74 3.58
CA ALA A 43 -16.09 -5.56 4.40
C ALA A 43 -17.55 -5.55 3.90
N LEU A 44 -18.08 -4.38 3.54
CA LEU A 44 -19.43 -4.23 2.99
C LEU A 44 -19.61 -5.07 1.72
N TYR A 45 -18.65 -5.02 0.79
CA TYR A 45 -18.71 -5.82 -0.44
C TYR A 45 -18.69 -7.34 -0.18
N MET A 46 -17.96 -7.77 0.85
CA MET A 46 -17.90 -9.18 1.25
C MET A 46 -19.22 -9.68 1.84
N ASN A 47 -19.96 -8.84 2.56
CA ASN A 47 -21.28 -9.18 3.10
C ASN A 47 -22.30 -9.46 1.97
N TYR A 48 -22.27 -8.68 0.89
CA TYR A 48 -23.16 -8.90 -0.25
C TYR A 48 -22.79 -10.12 -1.11
N ASN A 49 -21.57 -10.66 -0.99
CA ASN A 49 -21.09 -11.83 -1.76
C ASN A 49 -20.68 -12.98 -0.82
N ALA A 50 -21.52 -13.29 0.17
CA ALA A 50 -21.24 -14.28 1.21
C ALA A 50 -20.92 -15.69 0.66
N ASP A 51 -21.51 -16.08 -0.48
CA ASP A 51 -21.37 -17.43 -1.06
C ASP A 51 -19.98 -17.72 -1.64
N ASN A 52 -19.16 -16.70 -1.89
CA ASN A 52 -17.92 -16.86 -2.66
C ASN A 52 -16.84 -15.86 -2.23
N SER A 53 -16.45 -15.92 -0.96
CA SER A 53 -15.50 -14.99 -0.33
C SER A 53 -14.15 -14.86 -1.07
N THR A 54 -13.66 -15.94 -1.68
CA THR A 54 -12.38 -15.92 -2.41
C THR A 54 -12.48 -15.15 -3.73
N THR A 55 -13.57 -15.34 -4.47
CA THR A 55 -13.85 -14.63 -5.72
C THR A 55 -14.13 -13.16 -5.45
N ALA A 56 -14.86 -12.84 -4.37
CA ALA A 56 -15.12 -11.46 -3.95
C ALA A 56 -13.83 -10.69 -3.62
N VAL A 57 -12.90 -11.32 -2.89
CA VAL A 57 -11.57 -10.73 -2.62
C VAL A 57 -10.79 -10.50 -3.93
N GLY A 58 -10.87 -11.45 -4.88
CA GLY A 58 -10.26 -11.30 -6.21
C GLY A 58 -10.83 -10.13 -7.01
N HIS A 59 -12.16 -9.97 -7.03
CA HIS A 59 -12.84 -8.85 -7.69
C HIS A 59 -12.44 -7.50 -7.06
N LEU A 60 -12.44 -7.40 -5.73
CA LEU A 60 -11.99 -6.19 -5.04
C LEU A 60 -10.54 -5.83 -5.39
N GLY A 61 -9.64 -6.82 -5.38
CA GLY A 61 -8.23 -6.61 -5.75
C GLY A 61 -8.06 -6.13 -7.19
N PHE A 62 -8.82 -6.71 -8.13
CA PHE A 62 -8.80 -6.30 -9.52
C PHE A 62 -9.33 -4.87 -9.71
N VAL A 63 -10.52 -4.57 -9.17
CA VAL A 63 -11.13 -3.23 -9.28
C VAL A 63 -10.25 -2.17 -8.65
N ASN A 64 -9.66 -2.44 -7.47
CA ASN A 64 -8.72 -1.53 -6.83
C ASN A 64 -7.51 -1.24 -7.73
N SER A 65 -6.89 -2.28 -8.24
CA SER A 65 -5.67 -2.15 -9.04
C SER A 65 -5.94 -1.44 -10.37
N ALA A 66 -7.03 -1.81 -11.05
CA ALA A 66 -7.48 -1.16 -12.28
C ALA A 66 -7.81 0.32 -12.03
N GLY A 67 -8.48 0.61 -10.92
CA GLY A 67 -8.79 1.98 -10.49
C GLY A 67 -7.54 2.82 -10.27
N ILE A 68 -6.55 2.31 -9.53
CA ILE A 68 -5.27 3.01 -9.30
C ILE A 68 -4.53 3.25 -10.62
N ILE A 69 -4.48 2.25 -11.51
CA ILE A 69 -3.80 2.37 -12.81
C ILE A 69 -4.48 3.44 -13.67
N ALA A 70 -5.81 3.36 -13.82
CA ALA A 70 -6.58 4.33 -14.60
C ALA A 70 -6.46 5.75 -14.02
N ALA A 71 -6.60 5.89 -12.70
CA ALA A 71 -6.51 7.18 -12.02
C ALA A 71 -5.10 7.79 -12.14
N THR A 72 -4.05 7.00 -11.97
CA THR A 72 -2.66 7.48 -12.07
C THR A 72 -2.33 7.90 -13.50
N PHE A 73 -2.75 7.11 -14.49
CA PHE A 73 -2.48 7.38 -15.89
C PHE A 73 -3.27 8.61 -16.39
N ILE A 74 -4.59 8.62 -16.22
CA ILE A 74 -5.45 9.73 -16.67
C ILE A 74 -5.11 10.99 -15.88
N GLY A 75 -4.98 10.89 -14.56
CA GLY A 75 -4.60 12.02 -13.70
C GLY A 75 -3.25 12.60 -14.08
N GLY A 76 -2.24 11.76 -14.35
CA GLY A 76 -0.93 12.20 -14.81
C GLY A 76 -0.97 12.97 -16.14
N GLN A 77 -1.77 12.49 -17.11
CA GLN A 77 -1.94 13.17 -18.40
C GLN A 77 -2.67 14.51 -18.27
N ILE A 78 -3.69 14.60 -17.41
CA ILE A 78 -4.40 15.85 -17.14
C ILE A 78 -3.46 16.86 -16.48
N ILE A 79 -2.71 16.43 -15.46
CA ILE A 79 -1.77 17.30 -14.75
C ILE A 79 -0.69 17.83 -15.70
N ALA A 80 -0.19 16.99 -16.61
CA ALA A 80 0.82 17.38 -17.58
C ALA A 80 0.33 18.45 -18.58
N ARG A 81 -0.96 18.47 -18.92
CA ARG A 81 -1.53 19.39 -19.92
C ARG A 81 -2.18 20.64 -19.32
N PHE A 82 -2.80 20.49 -18.15
CA PHE A 82 -3.66 21.51 -17.56
C PHE A 82 -3.18 22.00 -16.20
N GLY A 83 -2.27 21.29 -15.54
CA GLY A 83 -1.75 21.62 -14.22
C GLY A 83 -2.38 20.82 -13.08
N TYR A 84 -1.83 20.99 -11.87
CA TYR A 84 -2.24 20.26 -10.66
C TYR A 84 -3.71 20.48 -10.24
N PRO A 85 -4.29 21.70 -10.27
CA PRO A 85 -5.67 21.92 -9.86
C PRO A 85 -6.68 21.02 -10.59
N GLN A 86 -6.51 20.84 -11.90
CA GLN A 86 -7.39 20.03 -12.75
C GLN A 86 -7.24 18.53 -12.48
N GLY A 87 -6.05 18.08 -12.05
CA GLY A 87 -5.85 16.72 -11.53
C GLY A 87 -6.67 16.46 -10.26
N PHE A 88 -6.71 17.42 -9.33
CA PHE A 88 -7.56 17.33 -8.14
C PHE A 88 -9.05 17.43 -8.48
N GLY A 89 -9.42 18.28 -9.45
CA GLY A 89 -10.78 18.36 -9.99
C GLY A 89 -11.29 17.03 -10.55
N LEU A 90 -10.45 16.29 -11.27
CA LEU A 90 -10.78 14.92 -11.71
C LEU A 90 -11.08 14.00 -10.52
N GLY A 91 -10.24 14.07 -9.48
CA GLY A 91 -10.46 13.32 -8.24
C GLY A 91 -11.79 13.67 -7.57
N ALA A 92 -12.17 14.95 -7.56
CA ALA A 92 -13.46 15.41 -7.03
C ALA A 92 -14.64 14.84 -7.83
N VAL A 93 -14.55 14.78 -9.16
CA VAL A 93 -15.58 14.17 -10.02
C VAL A 93 -15.76 12.69 -9.66
N PHE A 94 -14.68 11.91 -9.57
CA PHE A 94 -14.79 10.50 -9.18
C PHE A 94 -15.31 10.30 -7.76
N ALA A 95 -14.92 11.16 -6.80
CA ALA A 95 -15.45 11.12 -5.45
C ALA A 95 -16.96 11.44 -5.40
N ALA A 96 -17.42 12.40 -6.22
CA ALA A 96 -18.85 12.73 -6.34
C ALA A 96 -19.66 11.59 -6.96
N ILE A 97 -19.14 10.96 -8.02
CA ILE A 97 -19.75 9.76 -8.62
C ILE A 97 -19.82 8.63 -7.57
N GLY A 98 -18.71 8.36 -6.88
CA GLY A 98 -18.65 7.34 -5.83
C GLY A 98 -19.63 7.60 -4.68
N LEU A 99 -19.77 8.86 -4.26
CA LEU A 99 -20.75 9.27 -3.26
C LEU A 99 -22.18 9.04 -3.74
N LEU A 100 -22.50 9.43 -4.97
CA LEU A 100 -23.82 9.23 -5.56
C LEU A 100 -24.17 7.75 -5.67
N LEU A 101 -23.23 6.91 -6.11
CA LEU A 101 -23.41 5.45 -6.14
C LEU A 101 -23.62 4.87 -4.73
N CYS A 102 -22.92 5.39 -3.71
CA CYS A 102 -23.12 4.94 -2.33
C CYS A 102 -24.49 5.29 -1.77
N LEU A 103 -25.10 6.40 -2.21
CA LEU A 103 -26.46 6.79 -1.81
C LEU A 103 -27.54 5.91 -2.46
N LEU A 104 -27.20 5.21 -3.55
CA LEU A 104 -28.08 4.27 -4.24
C LEU A 104 -27.96 2.84 -3.69
N LEU A 105 -26.97 2.56 -2.84
CA LEU A 105 -26.83 1.24 -2.23
C LEU A 105 -27.93 1.01 -1.19
N PRO A 106 -28.54 -0.19 -1.16
CA PRO A 106 -29.49 -0.56 -0.11
C PRO A 106 -28.84 -0.40 1.26
N GLU A 107 -29.60 0.13 2.23
CA GLU A 107 -29.14 0.23 3.60
C GLU A 107 -28.96 -1.19 4.16
N ASP A 108 -27.72 -1.51 4.54
CA ASP A 108 -27.37 -2.84 5.06
C ASP A 108 -28.06 -3.04 6.42
N GLN A 109 -28.54 -4.25 6.69
CA GLN A 109 -29.10 -4.54 8.01
C GLN A 109 -27.99 -4.36 9.05
N ALA A 110 -28.25 -3.56 10.08
CA ALA A 110 -27.32 -3.39 11.18
C ALA A 110 -26.90 -4.77 11.70
N PRO A 111 -25.60 -5.01 11.97
CA PRO A 111 -25.13 -6.28 12.50
C PRO A 111 -25.98 -6.65 13.72
N SER A 112 -26.37 -7.92 13.80
CA SER A 112 -27.18 -8.40 14.92
C SER A 112 -26.47 -8.09 16.24
N LYS A 113 -27.22 -7.84 17.33
CA LYS A 113 -26.62 -7.59 18.65
C LYS A 113 -25.63 -8.68 19.06
N GLU A 114 -25.87 -9.93 18.65
CA GLU A 114 -24.97 -11.06 18.86
C GLU A 114 -23.64 -10.93 18.09
N GLU A 115 -23.63 -10.36 16.88
CA GLU A 115 -22.39 -10.12 16.11
C GLU A 115 -21.58 -8.92 16.65
N ALA A 116 -22.27 -7.91 17.19
CA ALA A 116 -21.65 -6.76 17.84
C ALA A 116 -21.06 -7.14 19.23
N GLU A 117 -21.71 -8.04 19.96
CA GLU A 117 -21.26 -8.55 21.26
C GLU A 117 -20.26 -9.73 21.15
N ALA A 118 -20.22 -10.44 20.02
CA ALA A 118 -19.25 -11.52 19.76
C ALA A 118 -17.81 -11.03 19.52
N GLY A 119 -17.61 -9.71 19.37
CA GLY A 119 -16.29 -9.11 19.28
C GLY A 119 -15.56 -9.14 20.63
N LEU A 120 -14.31 -9.60 20.65
CA LEU A 120 -13.46 -9.45 21.83
C LEU A 120 -13.33 -7.96 22.19
N PRO A 121 -13.33 -7.60 23.50
CA PRO A 121 -12.96 -6.27 23.94
C PRO A 121 -11.62 -5.88 23.30
N VAL A 122 -11.52 -4.64 22.80
CA VAL A 122 -10.35 -4.14 22.03
C VAL A 122 -9.02 -4.44 22.74
N LEU A 123 -8.98 -4.28 24.06
CA LEU A 123 -7.82 -4.56 24.92
C LEU A 123 -7.42 -6.04 24.94
N GLU A 124 -8.40 -6.95 24.95
CA GLU A 124 -8.16 -8.39 24.97
C GLU A 124 -7.70 -8.88 23.60
N GLY A 125 -8.33 -8.36 22.54
CA GLY A 125 -7.88 -8.55 21.16
C GLY A 125 -6.43 -8.11 20.94
N LEU A 126 -6.04 -6.95 21.47
CA LEU A 126 -4.66 -6.44 21.42
C LEU A 126 -3.67 -7.31 22.19
N LYS A 127 -4.00 -7.74 23.42
CA LYS A 127 -3.14 -8.62 24.22
C LYS A 127 -2.89 -9.96 23.53
N LEU A 128 -3.93 -10.53 22.92
CA LEU A 128 -3.83 -11.75 22.13
C LEU A 128 -2.95 -11.55 20.89
N SER A 129 -3.12 -10.44 20.16
CA SER A 129 -2.29 -10.12 19.00
C SER A 129 -0.82 -9.94 19.36
N LEU A 130 -0.52 -9.33 20.52
CA LEU A 130 0.84 -9.17 21.03
C LEU A 130 1.48 -10.48 21.53
N SER A 131 0.70 -11.55 21.67
CA SER A 131 1.21 -12.87 22.06
C SER A 131 1.57 -13.74 20.84
N ASP A 132 1.07 -13.38 19.65
CA ASP A 132 1.27 -14.14 18.43
C ASP A 132 2.54 -13.71 17.70
N LYS A 133 3.58 -14.55 17.77
CA LYS A 133 4.86 -14.28 17.13
C LYS A 133 4.76 -14.18 15.60
N GLY A 134 3.86 -14.95 14.97
CA GLY A 134 3.66 -14.91 13.52
C GLY A 134 3.05 -13.58 13.09
N LEU A 135 2.04 -13.13 13.83
CA LEU A 135 1.42 -11.83 13.63
C LEU A 135 2.41 -10.68 13.86
N ILE A 136 3.20 -10.72 14.94
CA ILE A 136 4.18 -9.66 15.24
C ILE A 136 5.24 -9.56 14.14
N TRP A 137 5.90 -10.67 13.79
CA TRP A 137 6.98 -10.63 12.80
C TRP A 137 6.45 -10.35 11.39
N GLY A 138 5.30 -10.92 11.02
CA GLY A 138 4.66 -10.61 9.73
C GLY A 138 4.30 -9.13 9.63
N SER A 139 3.72 -8.55 10.69
CA SER A 139 3.37 -7.13 10.73
C SER A 139 4.59 -6.22 10.74
N PHE A 140 5.64 -6.58 11.48
CA PHE A 140 6.90 -5.83 11.53
C PHE A 140 7.57 -5.77 10.16
N PHE A 141 7.70 -6.91 9.47
CA PHE A 141 8.30 -6.94 8.14
C PHE A 141 7.42 -6.25 7.10
N ALA A 142 6.10 -6.31 7.22
CA ALA A 142 5.20 -5.49 6.40
C ALA A 142 5.39 -3.99 6.66
N ALA A 143 5.62 -3.57 7.91
CA ALA A 143 5.94 -2.18 8.25
C ALA A 143 7.25 -1.74 7.58
N VAL A 144 8.28 -2.58 7.61
CA VAL A 144 9.54 -2.28 6.91
C VAL A 144 9.32 -2.21 5.40
N THR A 145 8.53 -3.12 4.81
CA THR A 145 8.15 -3.03 3.40
C THR A 145 7.44 -1.71 3.10
N GLN A 146 6.48 -1.28 3.92
CA GLN A 146 5.83 0.03 3.70
C GLN A 146 6.83 1.18 3.81
N PHE A 147 7.72 1.14 4.80
CA PHE A 147 8.78 2.13 4.94
C PHE A 147 9.57 2.23 3.64
N LEU A 148 10.09 1.12 3.12
CA LEU A 148 10.86 1.06 1.88
C LEU A 148 10.04 1.57 0.67
N SER A 149 8.78 1.15 0.55
CA SER A 149 7.92 1.51 -0.59
C SER A 149 7.52 2.99 -0.59
N TYR A 150 7.19 3.55 0.57
CA TYR A 150 6.80 4.97 0.71
C TYR A 150 7.99 5.92 0.72
N SER A 151 9.16 5.48 1.19
CA SER A 151 10.41 6.20 1.03
C SER A 151 10.95 6.14 -0.40
N GLY A 152 10.72 5.03 -1.10
CA GLY A 152 11.18 4.80 -2.47
C GLY A 152 10.13 5.12 -3.53
N ALA A 153 9.56 4.06 -4.11
CA ALA A 153 8.74 4.10 -5.31
C ALA A 153 7.51 5.02 -5.23
N GLN A 154 6.86 5.13 -4.06
CA GLN A 154 5.64 5.92 -3.89
C GLN A 154 5.87 7.34 -3.36
N GLY A 155 7.07 7.63 -2.87
CA GLY A 155 7.43 8.94 -2.33
C GLY A 155 8.48 9.61 -3.19
N PHE A 156 9.74 9.33 -2.88
CA PHE A 156 10.85 10.15 -3.36
C PHE A 156 11.43 9.76 -4.72
N VAL A 157 11.15 8.56 -5.26
CA VAL A 157 11.66 8.18 -6.60
C VAL A 157 11.05 9.04 -7.71
N PRO A 158 9.73 9.30 -7.76
CA PRO A 158 9.14 10.28 -8.68
C PRO A 158 9.76 11.67 -8.55
N GLN A 159 10.05 12.12 -7.32
CA GLN A 159 10.69 13.41 -7.08
C GLN A 159 12.15 13.44 -7.54
N TYR A 160 12.90 12.36 -7.31
CA TYR A 160 14.25 12.19 -7.82
C TYR A 160 14.27 12.23 -9.36
N ALA A 161 13.31 11.56 -10.00
CA ALA A 161 13.13 11.59 -11.44
C ALA A 161 12.85 13.01 -11.96
N ALA A 162 11.97 13.76 -11.27
CA ALA A 162 11.70 15.15 -11.61
C ALA A 162 12.95 16.03 -11.49
N ASN A 163 13.77 15.84 -10.44
CA ASN A 163 15.03 16.56 -10.25
C ASN A 163 16.07 16.26 -11.35
N LEU A 164 16.00 15.08 -11.97
CA LEU A 164 16.81 14.74 -13.16
C LEU A 164 16.27 15.36 -14.47
N GLY A 165 15.18 16.14 -14.41
CA GLY A 165 14.56 16.78 -15.57
C GLY A 165 13.63 15.86 -16.37
N LEU A 166 13.19 14.73 -15.79
CA LEU A 166 12.20 13.87 -16.45
C LEU A 166 10.83 14.53 -16.48
N SER A 167 10.14 14.39 -17.60
CA SER A 167 8.80 14.95 -17.79
C SER A 167 7.76 14.28 -16.89
N ALA A 168 6.67 14.99 -16.57
CA ALA A 168 5.54 14.43 -15.83
C ALA A 168 4.96 13.17 -16.49
N SER A 169 4.96 13.09 -17.82
CA SER A 169 4.52 11.91 -18.57
C SER A 169 5.43 10.70 -18.31
N GLN A 170 6.75 10.88 -18.36
CA GLN A 170 7.71 9.82 -18.05
C GLN A 170 7.57 9.32 -16.61
N ILE A 171 7.42 10.22 -15.65
CA ILE A 171 7.21 9.87 -14.24
C ILE A 171 5.89 9.11 -14.06
N SER A 172 4.83 9.53 -14.74
CA SER A 172 3.53 8.83 -14.71
C SER A 172 3.63 7.42 -15.29
N ILE A 173 4.38 7.23 -16.37
CA ILE A 173 4.66 5.91 -16.95
C ILE A 173 5.47 5.05 -15.96
N MET A 174 6.44 5.62 -15.25
CA MET A 174 7.20 4.91 -14.21
C MET A 174 6.32 4.40 -13.07
N VAL A 175 5.38 5.23 -12.58
CA VAL A 175 4.44 4.78 -11.54
C VAL A 175 3.49 3.74 -12.10
N THR A 176 3.01 3.92 -13.33
CA THR A 176 2.11 2.97 -13.99
C THR A 176 2.78 1.60 -14.18
N ILE A 177 4.03 1.55 -14.65
CA ILE A 177 4.74 0.30 -14.84
C ILE A 177 5.01 -0.41 -13.50
N ASN A 178 5.27 0.34 -12.42
CA ASN A 178 5.39 -0.22 -11.08
C ASN A 178 4.10 -0.92 -10.64
N LYS A 179 2.93 -0.31 -10.88
CA LYS A 179 1.62 -0.91 -10.57
C LYS A 179 1.27 -2.08 -11.50
N ALA A 180 1.61 -2.01 -12.78
CA ALA A 180 1.44 -3.14 -13.70
C ALA A 180 2.31 -4.35 -13.30
N ALA A 181 3.57 -4.10 -12.94
CA ALA A 181 4.50 -5.13 -12.47
C ALA A 181 4.03 -5.79 -11.16
N SER A 182 3.37 -5.01 -10.30
CA SER A 182 2.72 -5.50 -9.08
C SER A 182 1.67 -6.58 -9.37
N LEU A 183 0.86 -6.41 -10.42
CA LEU A 183 -0.12 -7.41 -10.85
C LEU A 183 0.55 -8.70 -11.36
N LEU A 184 1.64 -8.55 -12.12
CA LEU A 184 2.42 -9.69 -12.60
C LEU A 184 3.01 -10.52 -11.45
N ALA A 185 3.40 -9.87 -10.35
CA ALA A 185 3.97 -10.54 -9.19
C ALA A 185 2.99 -11.52 -8.53
N ILE A 186 1.70 -11.17 -8.47
CA ILE A 186 0.68 -12.04 -7.89
C ILE A 186 0.65 -13.38 -8.63
N VAL A 187 0.65 -13.35 -9.97
CA VAL A 187 0.65 -14.56 -10.81
C VAL A 187 1.98 -15.28 -10.73
N LEU A 188 3.10 -14.57 -10.91
CA LEU A 188 4.45 -15.14 -10.94
C LEU A 188 4.77 -15.88 -9.64
N VAL A 189 4.48 -15.28 -8.49
CA VAL A 189 4.86 -15.88 -7.21
C VAL A 189 3.93 -17.04 -6.86
N SER A 190 2.61 -16.85 -7.00
CA SER A 190 1.63 -17.86 -6.61
C SER A 190 1.67 -19.11 -7.50
N GLN A 191 1.94 -18.94 -8.80
CA GLN A 191 1.92 -20.05 -9.76
C GLN A 191 3.30 -20.64 -10.04
N VAL A 192 4.38 -19.86 -9.94
CA VAL A 192 5.72 -20.33 -10.34
C VAL A 192 6.62 -20.48 -9.13
N LEU A 193 6.92 -19.38 -8.43
CA LEU A 193 7.98 -19.40 -7.41
C LEU A 193 7.67 -20.31 -6.22
N LEU A 194 6.41 -20.33 -5.75
CA LEU A 194 6.00 -21.22 -4.66
C LEU A 194 6.03 -22.72 -5.02
N ARG A 195 6.13 -23.08 -6.31
CA ARG A 195 6.33 -24.49 -6.71
C ARG A 195 7.75 -24.98 -6.48
N TYR A 196 8.73 -24.06 -6.50
CA TYR A 196 10.15 -24.39 -6.47
C TYR A 196 10.85 -23.92 -5.18
N PHE A 197 10.36 -22.86 -4.55
CA PHE A 197 11.01 -22.21 -3.42
C PHE A 197 10.12 -22.15 -2.18
N ARG A 198 10.74 -22.16 -1.01
CA ARG A 198 10.03 -21.94 0.27
C ARG A 198 9.65 -20.48 0.41
N LEU A 199 8.56 -20.23 1.13
CA LEU A 199 8.06 -18.87 1.31
C LEU A 199 9.10 -17.94 1.96
N LYS A 200 9.83 -18.43 2.97
CA LYS A 200 10.92 -17.70 3.62
C LYS A 200 12.02 -17.28 2.62
N GLN A 201 12.37 -18.16 1.68
CA GLN A 201 13.39 -17.86 0.67
C GLN A 201 12.90 -16.76 -0.29
N ILE A 202 11.66 -16.87 -0.77
CA ILE A 202 11.06 -15.86 -1.65
C ILE A 202 11.02 -14.50 -0.95
N LEU A 203 10.56 -14.45 0.30
CA LEU A 203 10.48 -13.21 1.08
C LEU A 203 11.86 -12.59 1.33
N THR A 204 12.84 -13.40 1.75
CA THR A 204 14.20 -12.93 2.02
C THR A 204 14.88 -12.41 0.75
N VAL A 205 14.79 -13.15 -0.36
CA VAL A 205 15.35 -12.74 -1.66
C VAL A 205 14.63 -11.50 -2.18
N SER A 206 13.31 -11.41 -2.06
CA SER A 206 12.58 -10.20 -2.48
C SER A 206 13.00 -8.97 -1.67
N MET A 207 13.24 -9.12 -0.36
CA MET A 207 13.69 -8.02 0.51
C MET A 207 15.13 -7.59 0.17
N LEU A 208 15.99 -8.55 -0.16
CA LEU A 208 17.34 -8.28 -0.66
C LEU A 208 17.30 -7.53 -1.99
N ILE A 209 16.49 -7.99 -2.96
CA ILE A 209 16.32 -7.31 -4.24
C ILE A 209 15.78 -5.89 -4.04
N ASN A 210 14.76 -5.70 -3.19
CA ASN A 210 14.22 -4.38 -2.87
C ASN A 210 15.33 -3.44 -2.34
N THR A 211 16.14 -3.94 -1.41
CA THR A 211 17.28 -3.22 -0.84
C THR A 211 18.32 -2.83 -1.90
N LEU A 212 18.71 -3.77 -2.77
CA LEU A 212 19.68 -3.51 -3.83
C LEU A 212 19.15 -2.52 -4.89
N LEU A 213 17.85 -2.57 -5.18
CA LEU A 213 17.20 -1.60 -6.05
C LEU A 213 17.26 -0.20 -5.44
N LEU A 214 17.01 -0.06 -4.13
CA LEU A 214 17.14 1.22 -3.45
C LEU A 214 18.58 1.77 -3.45
N PHE A 215 19.57 0.91 -3.24
CA PHE A 215 21.00 1.28 -3.37
C PHE A 215 21.37 1.74 -4.79
N SER A 216 20.68 1.23 -5.82
CA SER A 216 20.98 1.56 -7.21
C SER A 216 20.29 2.83 -7.72
N ILE A 217 19.27 3.36 -7.04
CA ILE A 217 18.58 4.60 -7.45
C ILE A 217 19.55 5.80 -7.57
N PRO A 218 20.42 6.10 -6.60
CA PRO A 218 21.38 7.21 -6.72
C PRO A 218 22.35 7.08 -7.90
N LEU A 219 22.57 5.85 -8.40
CA LEU A 219 23.42 5.57 -9.56
C LEU A 219 22.67 5.73 -10.88
N ALA A 220 21.34 5.75 -10.85
CA ALA A 220 20.50 5.89 -12.02
C ALA A 220 20.50 7.35 -12.52
N ARG A 221 21.03 7.54 -13.74
CA ARG A 221 21.16 8.86 -14.40
C ARG A 221 20.24 9.04 -15.62
N ASN A 222 19.43 8.05 -15.96
CA ASN A 222 18.56 8.10 -17.13
C ASN A 222 17.19 7.47 -16.85
N TYR A 223 16.23 7.82 -17.72
CA TYR A 223 14.85 7.35 -17.65
C TYR A 223 14.74 5.82 -17.63
N LEU A 224 15.47 5.13 -18.51
CA LEU A 224 15.33 3.70 -18.71
C LEU A 224 15.77 2.91 -17.47
N THR A 225 16.87 3.30 -16.84
CA THR A 225 17.34 2.68 -15.60
C THR A 225 16.31 2.84 -14.48
N LEU A 226 15.74 4.03 -14.30
CA LEU A 226 14.70 4.26 -13.30
C LEU A 226 13.40 3.52 -13.60
N LEU A 227 13.04 3.38 -14.89
CA LEU A 227 11.88 2.62 -15.33
C LEU A 227 12.03 1.13 -14.97
N ILE A 228 13.20 0.55 -15.22
CA ILE A 228 13.53 -0.84 -14.86
C ILE A 228 13.50 -1.03 -13.34
N ILE A 229 14.10 -0.10 -12.59
CA ILE A 229 14.06 -0.13 -11.11
C ILE A 229 12.61 -0.11 -10.62
N MET A 230 11.78 0.80 -11.14
CA MET A 230 10.37 0.92 -10.77
C MET A 230 9.56 -0.34 -11.09
N PHE A 231 9.83 -1.00 -12.23
CA PHE A 231 9.23 -2.29 -12.57
C PHE A 231 9.54 -3.36 -11.51
N PHE A 232 10.82 -3.57 -11.17
CA PHE A 232 11.19 -4.58 -10.19
C PHE A 232 10.75 -4.23 -8.77
N LEU A 233 10.77 -2.94 -8.39
CA LEU A 233 10.22 -2.47 -7.11
C LEU A 233 8.74 -2.82 -6.97
N GLY A 234 7.97 -2.79 -8.07
CA GLY A 234 6.57 -3.21 -8.09
C GLY A 234 6.40 -4.69 -7.78
N ILE A 235 7.26 -5.52 -8.40
CA ILE A 235 7.24 -6.98 -8.17
C ILE A 235 7.54 -7.32 -6.72
N VAL A 236 8.64 -6.81 -6.18
CA VAL A 236 9.08 -7.17 -4.82
C VAL A 236 8.15 -6.61 -3.75
N SER A 237 7.66 -5.37 -3.89
CA SER A 237 6.78 -4.74 -2.89
C SER A 237 5.46 -5.51 -2.75
N THR A 238 4.87 -5.95 -3.87
CA THR A 238 3.61 -6.69 -3.86
C THR A 238 3.78 -8.10 -3.35
N THR A 239 4.88 -8.77 -3.73
CA THR A 239 5.26 -10.07 -3.17
C THR A 239 5.35 -9.98 -1.66
N GLN A 240 6.14 -9.03 -1.14
CA GLN A 240 6.34 -8.83 0.29
C GLN A 240 5.01 -8.63 1.02
N MET A 241 4.18 -7.69 0.57
CA MET A 241 2.92 -7.41 1.26
C MET A 241 1.93 -8.55 1.28
N THR A 242 1.76 -9.21 0.14
CA THR A 242 0.82 -10.32 0.01
C THR A 242 1.18 -11.43 0.99
N TYR A 243 2.46 -11.80 1.03
CA TYR A 243 2.90 -12.94 1.81
C TYR A 243 3.25 -12.62 3.26
N PHE A 244 3.59 -11.38 3.61
CA PHE A 244 3.64 -10.97 5.03
C PHE A 244 2.25 -10.93 5.64
N MET A 245 1.24 -10.48 4.89
CA MET A 245 -0.16 -10.56 5.33
C MET A 245 -0.60 -12.02 5.50
N ASP A 246 -0.29 -12.89 4.55
CA ASP A 246 -0.58 -14.33 4.66
C ASP A 246 0.12 -14.97 5.87
N ALA A 247 1.42 -14.70 6.06
CA ALA A 247 2.18 -15.18 7.21
C ALA A 247 1.62 -14.68 8.55
N ALA A 248 1.10 -13.46 8.59
CA ALA A 248 0.51 -12.84 9.78
C ALA A 248 -0.89 -13.38 10.10
N THR A 249 -1.67 -13.82 9.11
CA THR A 249 -3.13 -14.02 9.26
C THR A 249 -3.62 -15.43 8.97
N SER A 250 -2.87 -16.26 8.25
CA SER A 250 -3.29 -17.62 7.81
C SER A 250 -3.65 -18.56 8.95
N HIS A 251 -3.03 -18.42 10.12
CA HIS A 251 -3.27 -19.26 11.31
C HIS A 251 -4.30 -18.65 12.27
N ILE A 252 -4.80 -17.44 12.01
CA ILE A 252 -5.77 -16.76 12.87
C ILE A 252 -7.18 -17.31 12.58
N PRO A 253 -7.91 -17.81 13.58
CA PRO A 253 -9.28 -18.29 13.41
C PRO A 253 -10.22 -17.20 12.86
N SER A 254 -11.20 -17.58 12.03
CA SER A 254 -12.12 -16.64 11.38
C SER A 254 -12.77 -15.63 12.34
N LYS A 255 -13.16 -16.07 13.54
CA LYS A 255 -13.75 -15.21 14.60
C LYS A 255 -12.82 -14.09 15.08
N ARG A 256 -11.50 -14.23 14.93
CA ARG A 256 -10.47 -13.27 15.38
C ARG A 256 -9.71 -12.62 14.22
N ARG A 257 -10.04 -13.00 12.97
CA ARG A 257 -9.32 -12.59 11.77
C ARG A 257 -9.40 -11.08 11.54
N ALA A 258 -10.54 -10.46 11.82
CA ALA A 258 -10.72 -9.01 11.72
C ALA A 258 -9.80 -8.24 12.67
N THR A 259 -9.70 -8.65 13.94
CA THR A 259 -8.78 -8.05 14.93
C THR A 259 -7.32 -8.24 14.53
N GLY A 260 -6.94 -9.44 14.07
CA GLY A 260 -5.59 -9.71 13.59
C GLY A 260 -5.20 -8.88 12.37
N LEU A 261 -6.10 -8.75 11.39
CA LEU A 261 -5.92 -7.87 10.24
C LEU A 261 -5.81 -6.40 10.65
N GLY A 262 -6.66 -5.94 11.57
CA GLY A 262 -6.59 -4.58 12.11
C GLY A 262 -5.25 -4.29 12.79
N PHE A 263 -4.74 -5.22 13.59
CA PHE A 263 -3.41 -5.12 14.19
C PHE A 263 -2.31 -5.05 13.13
N PHE A 264 -2.33 -5.96 12.14
CA PHE A 264 -1.38 -5.98 11.03
C PHE A 264 -1.37 -4.64 10.28
N GLN A 265 -2.55 -4.09 9.99
CA GLN A 265 -2.72 -2.82 9.30
C GLN A 265 -2.22 -1.62 10.12
N ALA A 266 -2.51 -1.60 11.42
CA ALA A 266 -2.02 -0.56 12.32
C ALA A 266 -0.49 -0.55 12.36
N VAL A 267 0.14 -1.72 12.50
CA VAL A 267 1.60 -1.84 12.58
C VAL A 267 2.26 -1.49 11.25
N TYR A 268 1.78 -1.98 10.10
CA TYR A 268 2.41 -1.57 8.84
C TYR A 268 2.19 -0.10 8.53
N GLY A 269 1.07 0.48 8.99
CA GLY A 269 0.76 1.90 8.83
C GLY A 269 1.83 2.80 9.44
N ILE A 270 2.50 2.35 10.51
CA ILE A 270 3.66 3.03 11.08
C ILE A 270 4.76 3.18 10.02
N GLY A 271 5.03 2.14 9.24
CA GLY A 271 6.01 2.20 8.15
C GLY A 271 5.66 3.25 7.08
N MET A 272 4.38 3.39 6.75
CA MET A 272 3.91 4.39 5.77
C MET A 272 4.13 5.84 6.23
N VAL A 273 4.12 6.08 7.53
CA VAL A 273 4.33 7.41 8.13
C VAL A 273 5.82 7.66 8.38
N VAL A 274 6.48 6.71 9.03
CA VAL A 274 7.88 6.83 9.44
C VAL A 274 8.81 6.86 8.21
N GLY A 275 8.50 6.10 7.15
CA GLY A 275 9.28 6.06 5.91
C GLY A 275 9.51 7.45 5.32
N PRO A 276 8.48 8.12 4.79
CA PRO A 276 8.62 9.43 4.21
C PRO A 276 9.15 10.49 5.18
N THR A 277 8.80 10.39 6.46
CA THR A 277 9.26 11.35 7.48
C THR A 277 10.77 11.28 7.67
N VAL A 278 11.32 10.07 7.85
CA VAL A 278 12.76 9.86 8.01
C VAL A 278 13.49 10.18 6.70
N THR A 279 12.99 9.69 5.57
CA THR A 279 13.64 9.92 4.27
C THR A 279 13.60 11.40 3.88
N GLY A 280 12.51 12.12 4.15
CA GLY A 280 12.41 13.57 3.93
C GLY A 280 13.38 14.36 4.80
N ALA A 281 13.44 14.08 6.11
CA ALA A 281 14.37 14.73 7.01
C ALA A 281 15.85 14.53 6.58
N VAL A 282 16.21 13.32 6.15
CA VAL A 282 17.56 13.04 5.63
C VAL A 282 17.80 13.73 4.29
N ALA A 283 16.77 13.80 3.43
CA ALA A 283 16.87 14.48 2.14
C ALA A 283 17.10 15.98 2.29
N ASP A 284 16.46 16.62 3.28
CA ASP A 284 16.59 18.05 3.57
C ASP A 284 17.96 18.39 4.18
N LEU A 285 18.49 17.54 5.07
CA LEU A 285 19.78 17.76 5.73
C LEU A 285 20.97 17.46 4.82
N CYS A 286 20.84 16.47 3.95
CA CYS A 286 21.94 15.97 3.13
C CYS A 286 21.60 16.02 1.63
N SER A 287 20.89 14.99 1.16
CA SER A 287 20.45 14.87 -0.23
C SER A 287 19.50 13.69 -0.38
N LEU A 288 18.70 13.72 -1.44
CA LEU A 288 17.80 12.62 -1.79
C LEU A 288 18.55 11.30 -2.03
N SER A 289 19.73 11.37 -2.63
CA SER A 289 20.61 10.22 -2.84
C SER A 289 21.02 9.56 -1.53
N GLN A 290 21.43 10.35 -0.53
CA GLN A 290 21.78 9.81 0.79
C GLN A 290 20.55 9.26 1.53
N ALA A 291 19.38 9.88 1.35
CA ALA A 291 18.13 9.39 1.93
C ALA A 291 17.76 7.99 1.41
N PHE A 292 17.99 7.71 0.12
CA PHE A 292 17.82 6.36 -0.43
C PHE A 292 18.82 5.36 0.15
N LEU A 293 20.07 5.75 0.37
CA LEU A 293 21.07 4.88 1.02
C LEU A 293 20.65 4.51 2.45
N VAL A 294 20.22 5.49 3.25
CA VAL A 294 19.70 5.22 4.61
C VAL A 294 18.51 4.26 4.56
N THR A 295 17.58 4.50 3.63
CA THR A 295 16.41 3.64 3.42
C THR A 295 16.84 2.21 3.04
N ALA A 296 17.87 2.06 2.20
CA ALA A 296 18.41 0.78 1.82
C ALA A 296 19.13 0.06 2.97
N PHE A 297 19.83 0.78 3.86
CA PHE A 297 20.42 0.19 5.07
C PHE A 297 19.36 -0.37 6.03
N VAL A 298 18.20 0.30 6.16
CA VAL A 298 17.05 -0.25 6.91
C VAL A 298 16.58 -1.56 6.28
N GLY A 299 16.48 -1.61 4.94
CA GLY A 299 16.17 -2.84 4.21
C GLY A 299 17.19 -3.95 4.46
N LEU A 300 18.48 -3.63 4.42
CA LEU A 300 19.56 -4.60 4.68
C LEU A 300 19.49 -5.17 6.09
N ALA A 301 19.25 -4.33 7.09
CA ALA A 301 19.04 -4.78 8.47
C ALA A 301 17.85 -5.72 8.57
N ALA A 302 16.76 -5.45 7.84
CA ALA A 302 15.60 -6.33 7.79
C ALA A 302 15.89 -7.68 7.10
N VAL A 303 16.70 -7.71 6.04
CA VAL A 303 17.16 -8.97 5.42
C VAL A 303 17.89 -9.84 6.45
N VAL A 304 18.83 -9.25 7.19
CA VAL A 304 19.57 -9.96 8.23
C VAL A 304 18.61 -10.49 9.30
N LEU A 305 17.67 -9.67 9.78
CA LEU A 305 16.68 -10.09 10.77
C LEU A 305 15.76 -11.20 10.26
N MET A 306 15.35 -11.18 8.99
CA MET A 306 14.50 -12.22 8.40
C MET A 306 15.15 -13.59 8.42
N ILE A 307 16.45 -13.67 8.11
CA ILE A 307 17.19 -14.94 8.10
C ILE A 307 17.08 -15.64 9.47
N TRP A 308 17.10 -14.85 10.56
CA TRP A 308 17.14 -15.33 11.93
C TRP A 308 15.76 -15.55 12.54
N LYS A 309 14.78 -14.68 12.22
CA LYS A 309 13.50 -14.61 12.92
C LYS A 309 12.32 -15.09 12.10
N LEU A 310 12.40 -15.11 10.76
CA LEU A 310 11.29 -15.59 9.94
C LEU A 310 11.23 -17.13 10.02
N PRO A 311 10.12 -17.72 10.52
CA PRO A 311 9.99 -19.16 10.62
C PRO A 311 10.00 -19.80 9.23
N ASP A 312 10.67 -20.95 9.10
CA ASP A 312 10.61 -21.77 7.89
C ASP A 312 9.23 -22.45 7.79
N ARG A 313 8.27 -21.75 7.19
CA ARG A 313 7.03 -22.40 6.73
C ARG A 313 7.37 -23.17 5.45
N GLY A 314 7.10 -24.48 5.48
CA GLY A 314 7.31 -25.37 4.33
C GLY A 314 6.56 -24.87 3.09
N ALA A 315 6.99 -25.32 1.90
CA ALA A 315 6.24 -25.03 0.68
C ALA A 315 4.79 -25.51 0.85
N ILE A 316 3.81 -24.68 0.48
CA ILE A 316 2.41 -25.08 0.42
C ILE A 316 2.34 -26.13 -0.69
N ARG A 317 2.51 -27.41 -0.34
CA ARG A 317 2.18 -28.53 -1.22
C ARG A 317 0.66 -28.49 -1.39
N LYS A 318 0.21 -28.12 -2.59
CA LYS A 318 -1.15 -28.41 -3.05
C LYS A 318 -1.32 -29.91 -3.18
#